data_AF-A0A266LW01-F1
#
_entry.id   AF-A0A266LW01-F1
#
_cell.length_a   1.000
_cell.length_b   1.000
_cell.length_c   1.000
_cell.angle_alpha   90.00
_cell.angle_beta   90.00
_cell.angle_gamma   90.00
#
_symmetry.space_group_name_H-M   'P 1'
#
loop_
_entity.id
_entity.type
_entity.pdbx_description
1 polymer ?
#
loop_
_entity_poly.entity_id
_entity_poly.type
_entity_poly.pdbx_seq_one_letter_code
_entity_poly.pdbx_strand_id
1 'polypeptide(L)' 'MKRLLRRKFEAWLILLAAKILIDRYVQRAAVVSRRDNNDMWGMAEQLDPIAKRISSNYP' A
#
# COMPACT_ATOMS: atom_id res chain seq x y z
N MET A 1 -23.62 -1.40 -8.43
CA MET A 1 -22.83 -0.15 -8.31
C MET A 1 -22.18 0.07 -6.94
N LYS A 2 -22.93 0.05 -5.82
CA LYS A 2 -22.36 0.32 -4.48
C LYS A 2 -21.16 -0.58 -4.08
N ARG A 3 -21.20 -1.88 -4.41
CA ARG A 3 -20.08 -2.82 -4.14
C ARG A 3 -18.83 -2.56 -4.99
N LEU A 4 -18.99 -2.19 -6.26
CA LEU A 4 -17.87 -1.88 -7.15
C LEU A 4 -17.13 -0.62 -6.70
N LEU A 5 -17.89 0.44 -6.37
CA LEU A 5 -17.34 1.68 -5.83
C LEU A 5 -16.60 1.45 -4.51
N ARG A 6 -17.19 0.67 -3.60
CA ARG A 6 -16.55 0.32 -2.32
C ARG A 6 -15.22 -0.41 -2.51
N ARG A 7 -15.16 -1.42 -3.36
CA ARG A 7 -13.93 -2.18 -3.63
C ARG A 7 -12.84 -1.32 -4.27
N LYS A 8 -13.23 -0.45 -5.22
CA LYS A 8 -12.30 0.51 -5.84
C LYS A 8 -11.75 1.49 -4.81
N PHE A 9 -12.58 1.93 -3.87
CA PHE A 9 -12.17 2.80 -2.77
C PHE A 9 -11.25 2.09 -1.78
N GLU A 10 -11.58 0.86 -1.37
CA GLU A 10 -10.73 0.03 -0.50
C GLU A 10 -9.35 -0.24 -1.14
N ALA A 11 -9.32 -0.61 -2.43
CA ALA A 11 -8.07 -0.79 -3.17
C ALA A 11 -7.25 0.51 -3.27
N TRP A 12 -7.92 1.65 -3.47
CA TRP A 12 -7.27 2.95 -3.53
C TRP A 12 -6.62 3.33 -2.18
N LEU A 13 -7.29 3.06 -1.06
CA LEU A 13 -6.72 3.29 0.28
C LEU A 13 -5.47 2.42 0.52
N ILE A 14 -5.47 1.18 0.04
CA ILE A 14 -4.31 0.29 0.16
C ILE A 14 -3.13 0.81 -0.67
N LEU A 15 -3.39 1.31 -1.88
CA LEU A 15 -2.36 1.94 -2.71
C LEU A 15 -1.83 3.24 -2.09
N LEU A 16 -2.71 4.03 -1.45
CA LEU A 16 -2.30 5.22 -0.70
C LEU A 16 -1.36 4.84 0.45
N ALA A 17 -1.69 3.79 1.21
CA ALA A 17 -0.82 3.27 2.27
C ALA A 17 0.53 2.80 1.71
N ALA A 18 0.54 2.00 0.63
CA ALA A 18 1.77 1.55 -0.03
C ALA A 18 2.65 2.72 -0.47
N LYS A 19 2.04 3.78 -1.04
CA LYS A 19 2.76 4.99 -1.44
C LYS A 19 3.39 5.71 -0.25
N ILE A 20 2.68 5.85 0.87
CA ILE A 20 3.22 6.47 2.08
C ILE A 20 4.40 5.67 2.64
N LEU A 21 4.34 4.34 2.58
CA LEU A 21 5.42 3.46 3.04
C LEU A 21 6.66 3.56 2.14
N ILE A 22 6.49 3.61 0.81
CA ILE A 22 7.59 3.77 -0.16
C ILE A 22 8.24 5.15 -0.09
N ASP A 23 7.45 6.22 0.06
CA ASP A 23 7.96 7.59 0.07
C ASP A 23 8.84 7.88 1.29
N ARG A 24 8.58 7.20 2.41
CA ARG A 24 9.41 7.24 3.63
C ARG A 24 10.77 6.56 3.48
N TYR A 25 10.98 5.75 2.45
CA TYR A 25 12.31 5.26 2.10
C TYR A 25 13.15 6.34 1.40
N VAL A 26 12.52 7.14 0.51
CA VAL A 26 13.19 8.21 -0.25
C VAL A 26 13.60 9.34 0.68
N GLN A 27 12.71 9.78 1.56
CA GLN A 27 13.04 10.66 2.67
C GLN A 27 13.43 9.79 3.87
N ARG A 28 14.72 9.44 4.02
CA ARG A 28 15.24 8.81 5.25
C ARG A 28 14.71 9.57 6.47
N ALA A 29 13.63 9.06 7.06
CA ALA A 29 13.05 9.68 8.23
C ALA A 29 14.00 9.41 9.38
N ALA A 30 14.57 10.47 9.99
CA ALA A 30 15.40 10.35 11.18
C ALA A 30 14.66 9.66 12.36
N VAL A 31 13.34 9.54 12.24
CA VAL A 31 12.41 8.97 13.22
C VAL A 31 12.19 7.46 13.04
N VAL A 32 12.69 6.85 11.95
CA VAL A 32 12.42 5.45 11.62
C VAL A 32 13.76 4.73 11.43
N SER A 33 13.95 3.60 12.11
CA SER A 33 15.21 2.85 12.01
C SER A 33 15.39 2.29 10.59
N ARG A 34 16.65 1.97 10.21
CA ARG A 34 16.92 1.35 8.90
C ARG A 34 16.16 0.03 8.72
N ARG A 35 15.99 -0.74 9.79
CA ARG A 35 15.25 -2.00 9.79
C ARG A 35 13.78 -1.75 9.49
N ASP A 36 13.16 -0.85 10.22
CA ASP A 36 11.74 -0.51 10.05
C ASP A 36 11.49 0.05 8.64
N ASN A 37 12.41 0.85 8.09
CA ASN A 37 12.30 1.33 6.71
C ASN A 37 12.33 0.19 5.67
N ASN A 38 13.21 -0.80 5.86
CA ASN A 38 13.25 -1.97 4.98
C ASN A 38 11.96 -2.82 5.11
N ASP A 39 11.44 -2.97 6.34
CA ASP A 39 10.21 -3.70 6.59
C ASP A 39 9.00 -2.97 5.97
N MET A 40 8.94 -1.64 6.08
CA MET A 40 7.93 -0.80 5.44
C MET A 40 7.97 -0.90 3.92
N TRP A 41 9.16 -0.96 3.31
CA TRP A 41 9.31 -1.21 1.88
C TRP A 41 8.72 -2.57 1.48
N GLY A 42 9.09 -3.64 2.20
CA GLY A 42 8.56 -4.98 1.94
C GLY A 42 7.04 -5.05 2.11
N MET A 43 6.47 -4.35 3.10
CA MET A 43 5.02 -4.24 3.26
C MET A 43 4.37 -3.53 2.06
N ALA A 44 4.97 -2.45 1.55
CA ALA A 44 4.43 -1.73 0.41
C ALA A 44 4.37 -2.59 -0.86
N GLU A 45 5.42 -3.41 -1.11
CA GLU A 45 5.45 -4.36 -2.22
C GLU A 45 4.37 -5.43 -2.09
N GLN A 46 4.03 -5.86 -0.87
CA GLN A 46 2.94 -6.81 -0.62
C GLN A 46 1.54 -6.18 -0.78
N LEU A 47 1.40 -4.88 -0.55
CA LEU A 47 0.12 -4.17 -0.63
C LEU A 47 -0.36 -3.96 -2.08
N ASP A 48 0.53 -3.75 -3.06
CA ASP A 48 0.15 -3.60 -4.48
C ASP A 48 -0.65 -4.81 -5.03
N PRO A 49 -0.20 -6.06 -4.88
CA PRO A 49 -0.97 -7.22 -5.34
C PRO A 49 -2.26 -7.42 -4.54
N ILE A 50 -2.33 -7.00 -3.27
CA ILE A 50 -3.57 -7.05 -2.48
C ILE A 50 -4.59 -6.05 -3.02
N ALA A 51 -4.17 -4.81 -3.30
CA ALA A 51 -5.03 -3.78 -3.89
C ALA A 51 -5.57 -4.21 -5.26
N LYS A 52 -4.72 -4.79 -6.11
CA LYS A 52 -5.14 -5.36 -7.41
C LYS A 52 -6.23 -6.40 -7.24
N ARG A 53 -6.05 -7.34 -6.30
CA ARG A 53 -7.01 -8.41 -6.01
C ARG A 53 -8.35 -7.88 -5.52
N ILE A 54 -8.36 -6.87 -4.64
CA ILE A 54 -9.59 -6.22 -4.18
C ILE A 54 -10.28 -5.46 -5.32
N SER A 55 -9.51 -4.75 -6.14
CA SER A 55 -10.01 -3.94 -7.26
C SER A 55 -10.59 -4.78 -8.41
N SER A 56 -10.00 -5.94 -8.68
CA SER A 56 -10.47 -6.92 -9.68
C SER A 56 -11.50 -7.89 -9.13
N ASN A 57 -11.74 -7.86 -7.80
CA ASN A 57 -12.53 -8.83 -7.05
C ASN A 57 -11.97 -10.27 -7.09
N TYR A 58 -10.73 -10.46 -7.55
CA TYR A 58 -10.28 -11.71 -8.16
C TYR A 58 -11.20 -12.14 -9.32
N PRO A 59 -10.72 -12.33 -10.55
CA PRO A 59 -11.40 -13.30 -11.40
C PRO A 59 -11.34 -14.68 -10.75
#